data_AF-A0A848XX14-F1
#
_entry.id   AF-A0A848XX14-F1
#
_cell.length_a   1.000
_cell.length_b   1.000
_cell.length_c   1.000
_cell.angle_alpha   90.00
_cell.angle_beta   90.00
_cell.angle_gamma   90.00
#
_symmetry.space_group_name_H-M   'P 1'
#
loop_
_entity.id
_entity.type
_entity.pdbx_description
1 polymer ?
#
loop_
_entity_poly.entity_id
_entity_poly.type
_entity_poly.pdbx_seq_one_letter_code
_entity_poly.pdbx_strand_id
1 'polypeptide(L)'
;MEEIMSSVFKQTGLVILGSLLLVGCDATIAPMSPAEGAEGALAQLGVNGDQVQARGAGRADLTFIEVFPAQVNFTARQHTDGRATGELRYRINFFEGIPDILEGGTAEFKGRITCVSVDLEEGRAWIGGVITQNTSTQPFYRDDPVTQVGKDIWFRVLDASAGMPDRTTFPGFEGSGDIITSQEYCDAQIWPDDNERTHPFAQGGVQVPR
;
A
#
# COMPACT_ATOMS: atom_id res chain seq x y z
N MET A 1 35.00 0.38 33.59
CA MET A 1 33.81 1.20 33.86
C MET A 1 32.78 0.78 32.82
N GLU A 2 32.15 -0.39 32.86
CA GLU A 2 31.48 -1.10 33.96
C GLU A 2 30.51 -0.21 34.74
N GLU A 3 29.23 -0.28 34.36
CA GLU A 3 27.99 -0.21 35.17
C GLU A 3 26.82 -0.32 34.17
N ILE A 4 26.24 -1.50 33.91
CA ILE A 4 25.14 -2.18 34.65
C ILE A 4 24.01 -1.22 35.06
N MET A 5 22.94 -1.18 34.27
CA MET A 5 21.59 -0.93 34.80
C MET A 5 20.58 -1.84 34.09
N SER A 6 20.42 -3.02 34.69
CA SER A 6 19.27 -3.90 34.54
C SER A 6 18.06 -3.23 35.20
N SER A 7 17.00 -2.96 34.43
CA SER A 7 15.72 -2.54 35.00
C SER A 7 14.67 -3.64 34.80
N VAL A 8 14.40 -4.29 35.93
CA VAL A 8 13.40 -5.31 36.17
C VAL A 8 12.01 -4.67 36.08
N PHE A 9 11.30 -4.88 34.98
CA PHE A 9 9.88 -4.53 34.91
C PHE A 9 9.05 -5.63 35.57
N LYS A 10 8.49 -5.28 36.73
CA LYS A 10 7.62 -6.11 37.55
C LYS A 10 6.33 -6.45 36.80
N GLN A 11 6.12 -7.75 36.66
CA GLN A 11 4.86 -8.38 36.30
C GLN A 11 3.84 -8.10 37.41
N THR A 12 2.82 -7.30 37.10
CA THR A 12 1.68 -7.10 38.01
C THR A 12 0.44 -7.60 37.29
N GLY A 13 -0.03 -8.78 37.70
CA GLY A 13 -1.32 -9.30 37.28
C GLY A 13 -2.44 -8.51 37.93
N LEU A 14 -3.44 -8.15 37.14
CA LEU A 14 -4.76 -7.81 37.64
C LEU A 14 -5.79 -8.52 36.77
N VAL A 15 -6.47 -9.49 37.37
CA VAL A 15 -7.65 -10.17 36.84
C VAL A 15 -8.82 -9.20 37.00
N ILE A 16 -9.48 -8.85 35.89
CA ILE A 16 -10.79 -8.21 35.92
C ILE A 16 -11.81 -9.19 35.32
N LEU A 17 -12.60 -9.77 36.22
CA LEU A 17 -13.83 -10.49 35.93
C LEU A 17 -14.96 -9.47 35.80
N GLY A 18 -15.78 -9.62 34.75
CA GLY A 18 -17.17 -9.19 34.76
C GLY A 18 -17.49 -7.90 33.99
N SER A 19 -18.26 -8.03 32.91
CA SER A 19 -19.71 -7.74 32.93
C SER A 19 -20.28 -7.88 31.52
N LEU A 20 -21.22 -8.80 31.36
CA LEU A 20 -22.10 -8.91 30.20
C LEU A 20 -23.06 -7.71 30.21
N LEU A 21 -23.04 -6.89 29.18
CA LEU A 21 -24.10 -5.92 28.87
C LEU A 21 -24.62 -6.20 27.47
N LEU A 22 -25.76 -6.90 27.42
CA LEU A 22 -26.63 -6.99 26.26
C LEU A 22 -27.35 -5.65 26.11
N VAL A 23 -26.92 -4.83 25.15
CA VAL A 23 -27.68 -3.68 24.67
C VAL A 23 -28.08 -3.99 23.23
N GLY A 24 -29.35 -4.29 23.05
CA GLY A 24 -29.99 -4.36 21.74
C GLY A 24 -30.21 -2.95 21.19
N CYS A 25 -29.77 -2.72 19.97
CA CYS A 25 -30.27 -1.65 19.12
C CYS A 25 -30.92 -2.30 17.90
N ASP A 26 -32.25 -2.18 17.82
CA ASP A 26 -33.01 -2.36 16.58
C ASP A 26 -32.56 -1.30 15.57
N ALA A 27 -31.69 -1.70 14.64
CA ALA A 27 -31.43 -0.94 13.43
C ALA A 27 -32.38 -1.46 12.35
N THR A 28 -33.45 -0.72 12.11
CA THR A 28 -34.30 -0.85 10.93
C THR A 28 -33.45 -0.58 9.69
N ILE A 29 -32.94 -1.64 9.06
CA ILE A 29 -32.21 -1.58 7.80
C ILE A 29 -33.22 -1.26 6.70
N ALA A 30 -33.17 -0.03 6.18
CA ALA A 30 -33.81 0.30 4.92
C ALA A 30 -33.18 -0.57 3.80
N PRO A 31 -33.96 -1.12 2.86
CA PRO A 31 -33.40 -1.83 1.73
C PRO A 31 -32.57 -0.84 0.90
N MET A 32 -31.24 -0.95 1.02
CA MET A 32 -30.34 -0.26 0.11
C MET A 32 -30.53 -0.90 -1.26
N SER A 33 -30.93 -0.09 -2.24
CA SER A 33 -30.94 -0.49 -3.64
C SER A 33 -29.60 -1.14 -3.99
N PRO A 34 -29.58 -2.27 -4.71
CA PRO A 34 -28.34 -2.86 -5.17
C PRO A 34 -27.59 -1.81 -5.98
N ALA A 35 -26.33 -1.58 -5.62
CA ALA A 35 -25.41 -0.82 -6.44
C ALA A 35 -25.31 -1.55 -7.79
N GLU A 36 -25.98 -1.02 -8.81
CA GLU A 36 -25.69 -1.33 -10.21
C GLU A 36 -24.22 -0.98 -10.47
N GLY A 37 -23.35 -1.99 -10.49
CA GLY A 37 -21.94 -1.78 -10.81
C GLY A 37 -20.97 -2.87 -10.37
N ALA A 38 -21.39 -4.14 -10.23
CA ALA A 38 -20.48 -5.24 -9.93
C ALA A 38 -20.77 -6.53 -10.73
N GLU A 39 -21.37 -6.41 -11.91
CA GLU A 39 -21.46 -7.52 -12.86
C GLU A 39 -20.66 -7.15 -14.11
N GLY A 40 -19.45 -7.70 -14.21
CA GLY A 40 -18.61 -7.50 -15.40
C GLY A 40 -17.10 -7.59 -15.18
N ALA A 41 -16.60 -8.29 -14.16
CA ALA A 41 -15.19 -8.67 -14.07
C ALA A 41 -15.01 -10.16 -14.42
N LEU A 42 -15.60 -10.61 -15.53
CA LEU A 42 -15.24 -11.89 -16.11
C LEU A 42 -13.89 -11.72 -16.81
N ALA A 43 -12.85 -12.33 -16.24
CA ALA A 43 -11.56 -12.67 -16.83
C ALA A 43 -11.32 -12.11 -18.24
N GLN A 44 -10.91 -10.83 -18.32
CA GLN A 44 -10.24 -10.30 -19.51
C GLN A 44 -8.80 -10.82 -19.51
N LEU A 45 -8.63 -12.12 -19.71
CA LEU A 45 -7.38 -12.64 -20.28
C LEU A 45 -7.27 -12.03 -21.67
N GLY A 46 -6.28 -11.14 -21.84
CA GLY A 46 -6.29 -10.13 -22.87
C GLY A 46 -6.26 -10.70 -24.28
N VAL A 47 -7.27 -10.35 -25.07
CA VAL A 47 -7.28 -10.47 -26.55
C VAL A 47 -6.14 -9.64 -27.19
N ASN A 48 -5.42 -8.83 -26.39
CA ASN A 48 -4.37 -7.91 -26.81
C ASN A 48 -2.94 -8.29 -26.36
N GLY A 49 -2.71 -9.51 -25.85
CA GLY A 49 -1.37 -9.95 -25.42
C GLY A 49 -0.95 -9.55 -24.00
N ASP A 50 -1.86 -8.94 -23.22
CA ASP A 50 -1.69 -8.75 -21.78
C ASP A 50 -2.12 -10.03 -21.04
N GLN A 51 -1.26 -10.52 -20.13
CA GLN A 51 -1.53 -11.67 -19.27
C GLN A 51 -2.31 -11.27 -18.02
N VAL A 52 -1.90 -10.17 -17.36
CA VAL A 52 -2.58 -9.62 -16.17
C VAL A 52 -2.47 -8.10 -16.14
N GLN A 53 -3.48 -7.43 -15.57
CA GLN A 53 -3.52 -5.97 -15.41
C GLN A 53 -3.98 -5.60 -14.01
N ALA A 54 -3.20 -4.78 -13.30
CA ALA A 54 -3.62 -4.11 -12.07
C ALA A 54 -3.69 -2.60 -12.29
N ARG A 55 -4.71 -1.93 -11.76
CA ARG A 55 -4.83 -0.47 -11.83
C ARG A 55 -5.41 0.08 -10.54
N GLY A 56 -5.10 1.33 -10.22
CA GLY A 56 -5.68 1.96 -9.05
C GLY A 56 -5.47 3.46 -9.03
N ALA A 57 -6.40 4.16 -8.43
CA ALA A 57 -6.30 5.59 -8.21
C ALA A 57 -7.10 5.97 -6.97
N GLY A 58 -6.50 6.75 -6.07
CA GLY A 58 -7.19 7.14 -4.84
C GLY A 58 -6.32 7.80 -3.80
N ARG A 59 -6.91 7.96 -2.61
CA ARG A 59 -6.27 8.48 -1.41
C ARG A 59 -6.23 7.38 -0.35
N ALA A 60 -5.04 6.89 -0.04
CA ALA A 60 -4.81 5.95 1.04
C ALA A 60 -4.68 6.67 2.38
N ASP A 61 -5.32 6.16 3.41
CA ASP A 61 -5.29 6.70 4.77
C ASP A 61 -4.06 6.20 5.52
N LEU A 62 -3.13 7.13 5.77
CA LEU A 62 -1.86 6.88 6.45
C LEU A 62 -1.85 7.40 7.89
N THR A 63 -3.01 7.75 8.43
CA THR A 63 -3.13 8.47 9.72
C THR A 63 -2.53 7.67 10.89
N PHE A 64 -2.43 6.35 10.79
CA PHE A 64 -1.81 5.50 11.83
C PHE A 64 -0.33 5.83 12.09
N ILE A 65 0.37 6.41 11.10
CA ILE A 65 1.76 6.85 11.26
C ILE A 65 1.89 8.38 11.32
N GLU A 66 0.79 9.07 11.67
CA GLU A 66 0.70 10.54 11.74
C GLU A 66 0.91 11.26 10.39
N VAL A 67 1.00 10.51 9.28
CA VAL A 67 1.17 11.06 7.93
C VAL A 67 -0.19 11.26 7.25
N PHE A 68 -0.27 12.29 6.40
CA PHE A 68 -1.49 12.62 5.66
C PHE A 68 -1.71 11.68 4.47
N PRO A 69 -2.94 11.61 3.95
CA PRO A 69 -3.30 10.61 2.96
C PRO A 69 -2.40 10.64 1.72
N ALA A 70 -1.90 9.47 1.34
CA ALA A 70 -1.13 9.29 0.12
C ALA A 70 -2.08 9.32 -1.09
N GLN A 71 -1.76 10.12 -2.09
CA GLN A 71 -2.37 10.02 -3.41
C GLN A 71 -1.59 9.00 -4.22
N VAL A 72 -2.28 7.94 -4.63
CA VAL A 72 -1.71 6.86 -5.44
C VAL A 72 -2.47 6.82 -6.76
N ASN A 73 -1.74 6.72 -7.86
CA ASN A 73 -2.30 6.46 -9.19
C ASN A 73 -1.34 5.56 -9.95
N PHE A 74 -1.82 4.43 -10.46
CA PHE A 74 -1.01 3.53 -11.26
C PHE A 74 -1.84 2.75 -12.27
N THR A 75 -1.16 2.31 -13.32
CA THR A 75 -1.63 1.28 -14.24
C THR A 75 -0.47 0.35 -14.52
N ALA A 76 -0.67 -0.94 -14.31
CA ALA A 76 0.37 -1.97 -14.37
C ALA A 76 -0.15 -3.13 -15.24
N ARG A 77 0.64 -3.55 -16.23
CA ARG A 77 0.30 -4.65 -17.14
C ARG A 77 1.49 -5.57 -17.26
N GLN A 78 1.26 -6.86 -17.15
CA GLN A 78 2.23 -7.89 -17.53
C GLN A 78 1.81 -8.47 -18.88
N HIS A 79 2.75 -8.47 -19.82
CA HIS A 79 2.60 -9.04 -21.16
C HIS A 79 2.86 -10.54 -21.11
N THR A 80 2.36 -11.28 -22.11
CA THR A 80 2.59 -12.73 -22.25
C THR A 80 4.06 -13.13 -22.43
N ASP A 81 4.92 -12.18 -22.80
CA ASP A 81 6.38 -12.37 -22.87
C ASP A 81 7.09 -12.12 -21.53
N GLY A 82 6.34 -11.90 -20.46
CA GLY A 82 6.84 -11.67 -19.11
C GLY A 82 7.25 -10.22 -18.83
N ARG A 83 7.32 -9.35 -19.84
CA ARG A 83 7.63 -7.93 -19.61
C ARG A 83 6.47 -7.27 -18.89
N ALA A 84 6.76 -6.33 -18.00
CA ALA A 84 5.75 -5.42 -17.47
C ALA A 84 5.87 -4.02 -18.05
N THR A 85 4.74 -3.33 -18.13
CA THR A 85 4.64 -1.94 -18.55
C THR A 85 3.62 -1.21 -17.71
N GLY A 86 3.76 0.10 -17.61
CA GLY A 86 2.85 0.90 -16.83
C GLY A 86 3.51 2.15 -16.30
N GLU A 87 2.70 2.96 -15.63
CA GLU A 87 3.14 4.19 -14.98
C GLU A 87 2.58 4.20 -13.58
N LEU A 88 3.34 4.81 -12.66
CA LEU A 88 2.93 5.07 -11.29
C LEU A 88 3.17 6.54 -10.96
N ARG A 89 2.31 7.08 -10.11
CA ARG A 89 2.50 8.33 -9.38
C ARG A 89 2.13 8.12 -7.93
N TYR A 90 3.04 8.50 -7.05
CA TYR A 90 2.87 8.40 -5.60
C TYR A 90 3.15 9.77 -4.99
N ARG A 91 2.20 10.34 -4.24
CA ARG A 91 2.39 11.61 -3.54
C ARG A 91 1.94 11.50 -2.08
N ILE A 92 2.82 11.83 -1.16
CA ILE A 92 2.58 11.85 0.28
C ILE A 92 2.86 13.27 0.78
N ASN A 93 1.97 13.82 1.60
CA ASN A 93 2.20 15.12 2.24
C ASN A 93 2.60 14.89 3.70
N PHE A 94 3.63 15.61 4.14
CA PHE A 94 4.15 15.62 5.51
C PHE A 94 3.88 16.99 6.10
N PHE A 95 3.45 17.03 7.36
CA PHE A 95 3.18 18.27 8.06
C PHE A 95 4.28 18.50 9.10
N GLU A 96 4.59 19.78 9.31
CA GLU A 96 5.51 20.18 10.36
C GLU A 96 4.91 19.83 11.74
N GLY A 97 5.75 19.38 12.66
CA GLY A 97 5.36 19.10 14.05
C GLY A 97 5.05 17.64 14.38
N ILE A 98 5.24 16.73 13.43
CA ILE A 98 5.31 15.27 13.71
C ILE A 98 6.72 14.97 14.27
N PRO A 99 6.86 14.13 15.31
CA PRO A 99 8.16 13.67 15.77
C PRO A 99 9.01 13.17 14.59
N ASP A 100 10.29 13.54 14.55
CA ASP A 100 11.24 13.24 13.46
C ASP A 100 11.01 13.96 12.12
N ILE A 101 9.95 14.78 12.00
CA ILE A 101 9.70 15.65 10.84
C ILE A 101 9.84 17.12 11.27
N LEU A 102 11.07 17.62 11.13
CA LEU A 102 11.43 18.99 11.48
C LEU A 102 10.90 20.04 10.48
N GLU A 103 10.59 19.61 9.25
CA GLU A 103 10.08 20.46 8.17
C GLU A 103 8.92 19.73 7.49
N GLY A 104 7.80 20.42 7.28
CA GLY A 104 6.72 19.90 6.43
C GLY A 104 7.16 19.81 4.97
N GLY A 105 6.49 19.01 4.17
CA GLY A 105 6.88 18.82 2.78
C GLY A 105 6.07 17.78 2.05
N THR A 106 6.56 17.37 0.90
CA THR A 106 5.93 16.32 0.10
C THR A 106 6.97 15.33 -0.40
N ALA A 107 6.65 14.04 -0.35
CA ALA A 107 7.31 13.05 -1.21
C ALA A 107 6.45 12.89 -2.47
N GLU A 108 7.02 13.13 -3.64
CA GLU A 108 6.32 12.93 -4.91
C GLU A 108 7.22 12.23 -5.93
N PHE A 109 6.75 11.06 -6.37
CA PHE A 109 7.42 10.21 -7.33
C PHE A 109 6.52 9.95 -8.54
N LYS A 110 7.14 9.94 -9.72
CA LYS A 110 6.59 9.24 -10.89
C LYS A 110 7.58 8.16 -11.30
N GLY A 111 7.06 7.08 -11.83
CA GLY A 111 7.88 5.95 -12.25
C GLY A 111 7.23 5.15 -13.36
N ARG A 112 8.09 4.40 -14.06
CA ARG A 112 7.69 3.42 -15.06
C ARG A 112 7.72 2.04 -14.43
N ILE A 113 6.64 1.29 -14.56
CA ILE A 113 6.53 -0.06 -14.03
C ILE A 113 7.39 -1.01 -14.87
N THR A 114 8.13 -1.87 -14.17
CA THR A 114 9.06 -2.85 -14.77
C THR A 114 8.75 -4.28 -14.35
N CYS A 115 8.03 -4.48 -13.24
CA CYS A 115 7.53 -5.79 -12.85
C CYS A 115 6.12 -5.69 -12.22
N VAL A 116 5.35 -6.76 -12.40
CA VAL A 116 4.05 -6.97 -11.75
C VAL A 116 3.94 -8.45 -11.43
N SER A 117 3.55 -8.78 -10.20
CA SER A 117 3.05 -10.11 -9.84
C SER A 117 1.64 -9.97 -9.27
N VAL A 118 0.79 -10.96 -9.52
CA VAL A 118 -0.62 -10.97 -9.13
C VAL A 118 -0.97 -12.30 -8.49
N ASP A 119 -1.64 -12.23 -7.34
CA ASP A 119 -2.36 -13.34 -6.72
C ASP A 119 -3.85 -13.17 -7.03
N LEU A 120 -4.34 -14.02 -7.93
CA LEU A 120 -5.72 -13.97 -8.42
C LEU A 120 -6.73 -14.44 -7.36
N GLU A 121 -6.32 -15.35 -6.47
CA GLU A 121 -7.20 -15.90 -5.45
C GLU A 121 -7.54 -14.84 -4.41
N GLU A 122 -6.52 -14.09 -4.00
CA GLU A 122 -6.63 -13.09 -2.93
C GLU A 122 -6.84 -11.66 -3.45
N GLY A 123 -6.76 -11.41 -4.77
CA GLY A 123 -6.85 -10.07 -5.34
C GLY A 123 -5.67 -9.16 -4.97
N ARG A 124 -4.48 -9.74 -4.81
CA ARG A 124 -3.25 -9.00 -4.42
C ARG A 124 -2.39 -8.74 -5.64
N ALA A 125 -1.69 -7.61 -5.64
CA ALA A 125 -0.64 -7.36 -6.62
C ALA A 125 0.59 -6.73 -5.99
N TRP A 126 1.77 -7.18 -6.44
CA TRP A 126 3.08 -6.61 -6.14
C TRP A 126 3.56 -5.88 -7.39
N ILE A 127 3.86 -4.59 -7.24
CA ILE A 127 4.15 -3.69 -8.35
C ILE A 127 5.49 -3.02 -8.09
N GLY A 128 6.39 -3.14 -9.04
CA GLY A 128 7.72 -2.55 -8.98
C GLY A 128 8.07 -1.79 -10.26
N GLY A 129 8.93 -0.81 -10.13
CA GLY A 129 9.26 0.11 -11.22
C GLY A 129 10.51 0.92 -10.95
N VAL A 130 10.81 1.82 -11.88
CA VAL A 130 11.95 2.72 -11.78
C VAL A 130 11.44 4.16 -11.73
N ILE A 131 11.98 4.96 -10.82
CA ILE A 131 11.65 6.37 -10.66
C ILE A 131 12.10 7.13 -11.92
N THR A 132 11.14 7.79 -12.58
CA THR A 132 11.38 8.67 -13.74
C THR A 132 11.37 10.14 -13.35
N GLN A 133 10.74 10.48 -12.22
CA GLN A 133 10.73 11.83 -11.68
C GLN A 133 10.65 11.78 -10.14
N ASN A 134 11.50 12.54 -9.46
CA ASN A 134 11.38 12.84 -8.03
C ASN A 134 11.23 14.37 -7.88
N THR A 135 10.07 14.83 -7.44
CA THR A 135 9.79 16.25 -7.14
C THR A 135 9.52 16.47 -5.66
N SER A 136 10.09 15.61 -4.81
CA SER A 136 9.93 15.69 -3.37
C SER A 136 10.53 16.99 -2.84
N THR A 137 9.81 17.65 -1.96
CA THR A 137 10.32 18.78 -1.18
C THR A 137 10.82 18.33 0.18
N GLN A 138 10.36 17.15 0.65
CA GLN A 138 10.80 16.59 1.93
C GLN A 138 12.27 16.18 1.87
N PRO A 139 13.16 16.73 2.71
CA PRO A 139 14.61 16.51 2.59
C PRO A 139 15.01 15.03 2.56
N PHE A 140 14.39 14.19 3.41
CA PHE A 140 14.65 12.75 3.42
C PHE A 140 14.40 12.08 2.07
N TYR A 141 13.39 12.50 1.30
CA TYR A 141 13.12 11.91 -0.02
C TYR A 141 13.79 12.66 -1.16
N ARG A 142 14.08 13.95 -0.98
CA ARG A 142 14.73 14.81 -1.97
C ARG A 142 16.22 14.49 -2.08
N ASP A 143 16.89 14.27 -0.95
CA ASP A 143 18.34 14.22 -0.85
C ASP A 143 18.87 12.78 -0.70
N ASP A 144 18.00 11.79 -0.44
CA ASP A 144 18.38 10.38 -0.32
C ASP A 144 18.76 9.78 -1.69
N PRO A 145 19.94 9.15 -1.83
CA PRO A 145 20.35 8.48 -3.06
C PRO A 145 19.43 7.36 -3.57
N VAL A 146 18.68 6.66 -2.71
CA VAL A 146 17.81 5.53 -3.12
C VAL A 146 16.45 5.96 -3.64
N THR A 147 16.09 7.23 -3.53
CA THR A 147 14.81 7.80 -3.99
C THR A 147 14.97 8.64 -5.28
N GLN A 148 16.16 8.61 -5.89
CA GLN A 148 16.46 9.43 -7.07
C GLN A 148 16.00 8.79 -8.39
N VAL A 149 15.98 9.58 -9.46
CA VAL A 149 15.68 9.08 -10.81
C VAL A 149 16.63 7.94 -11.17
N GLY A 150 16.07 6.87 -11.74
CA GLY A 150 16.79 5.64 -12.08
C GLY A 150 16.83 4.60 -10.95
N LYS A 151 16.32 4.93 -9.75
CA LYS A 151 16.21 4.00 -8.63
C LYS A 151 14.90 3.22 -8.61
N ASP A 152 14.95 2.07 -7.95
CA ASP A 152 13.81 1.17 -7.80
C ASP A 152 12.80 1.70 -6.78
N ILE A 153 11.53 1.52 -7.11
CA ILE A 153 10.38 1.85 -6.26
C ILE A 153 9.35 0.74 -6.38
N TRP A 154 8.78 0.30 -5.26
CA TRP A 154 7.77 -0.75 -5.26
C TRP A 154 6.71 -0.54 -4.20
N PHE A 155 5.56 -1.17 -4.41
CA PHE A 155 4.46 -1.19 -3.46
C PHE A 155 3.57 -2.39 -3.78
N ARG A 156 2.65 -2.70 -2.87
CA ARG A 156 1.62 -3.72 -3.11
C ARG A 156 0.25 -3.17 -2.84
N VAL A 157 -0.74 -3.78 -3.48
CA VAL A 157 -2.16 -3.43 -3.37
C VAL A 157 -3.01 -4.66 -3.10
N LEU A 158 -4.14 -4.44 -2.44
CA LEU A 158 -5.21 -5.41 -2.25
C LEU A 158 -6.49 -4.83 -2.82
N ASP A 159 -7.04 -5.48 -3.85
CA ASP A 159 -8.43 -5.34 -4.25
C ASP A 159 -9.24 -6.10 -3.18
N ALA A 160 -9.99 -5.40 -2.34
CA ALA A 160 -10.69 -6.03 -1.22
C ALA A 160 -12.09 -6.49 -1.65
N SER A 161 -12.60 -7.55 -1.01
CA SER A 161 -13.98 -8.01 -1.29
C SER A 161 -15.01 -6.94 -0.95
N ALA A 162 -16.21 -7.04 -1.52
CA ALA A 162 -17.31 -6.12 -1.27
C ALA A 162 -17.52 -5.84 0.24
N GLY A 163 -17.58 -4.56 0.60
CA GLY A 163 -17.74 -4.10 1.99
C GLY A 163 -16.43 -3.88 2.76
N MET A 164 -15.29 -4.26 2.20
CA MET A 164 -13.97 -3.96 2.75
C MET A 164 -13.25 -2.93 1.86
N PRO A 165 -12.49 -1.98 2.43
CA PRO A 165 -11.75 -1.02 1.62
C PRO A 165 -10.53 -1.67 0.98
N ASP A 166 -10.28 -1.33 -0.27
CA ASP A 166 -9.02 -1.61 -0.96
C ASP A 166 -7.84 -1.09 -0.16
N ARG A 167 -6.66 -1.68 -0.36
CA ARG A 167 -5.47 -1.33 0.44
C ARG A 167 -4.24 -1.12 -0.43
N THR A 168 -3.31 -0.32 0.06
CA THR A 168 -1.97 -0.13 -0.53
C THR A 168 -0.93 0.00 0.57
N THR A 169 0.34 -0.24 0.27
CA THR A 169 1.45 0.08 1.18
C THR A 169 2.02 1.46 0.89
N PHE A 170 2.81 1.99 1.84
CA PHE A 170 3.85 2.97 1.49
C PHE A 170 4.78 2.41 0.41
N PRO A 171 5.36 3.27 -0.45
CA PRO A 171 6.37 2.82 -1.39
C PRO A 171 7.64 2.40 -0.64
N GLY A 172 8.19 1.25 -1.02
CA GLY A 172 9.55 0.84 -0.69
C GLY A 172 10.53 1.26 -1.78
N PHE A 173 11.80 1.33 -1.40
CA PHE A 173 12.94 1.74 -2.25
C PHE A 173 14.12 0.78 -2.03
N GLU A 174 15.10 0.81 -2.92
CA GLU A 174 16.35 0.03 -2.83
C GLU A 174 16.88 -0.07 -1.37
N GLY A 175 17.06 -1.30 -0.88
CA GLY A 175 17.49 -1.61 0.48
C GLY A 175 16.36 -1.78 1.51
N SER A 176 15.13 -1.44 1.17
CA SER A 176 13.98 -1.61 2.08
C SER A 176 13.66 -3.09 2.28
N GLY A 177 13.84 -3.60 3.50
CA GLY A 177 13.58 -5.01 3.81
C GLY A 177 14.56 -5.97 3.12
N ASP A 178 15.82 -5.54 2.95
CA ASP A 178 16.90 -6.28 2.28
C ASP A 178 16.66 -6.57 0.79
N ILE A 179 15.67 -5.92 0.18
CA ILE A 179 15.37 -6.04 -1.25
C ILE A 179 16.12 -4.97 -2.03
N ILE A 180 16.84 -5.37 -3.08
CA ILE A 180 17.71 -4.47 -3.83
C ILE A 180 17.05 -3.99 -5.13
N THR A 181 16.17 -4.80 -5.73
CA THR A 181 15.52 -4.44 -7.02
C THR A 181 14.01 -4.62 -6.99
N SER A 182 13.32 -3.89 -7.86
CA SER A 182 11.88 -4.08 -8.06
C SER A 182 11.53 -5.49 -8.50
N GLN A 183 12.36 -6.10 -9.36
CA GLN A 183 12.11 -7.47 -9.83
C GLN A 183 12.16 -8.46 -8.67
N GLU A 184 13.19 -8.35 -7.82
CA GLU A 184 13.30 -9.15 -6.60
C GLU A 184 12.07 -8.98 -5.69
N TYR A 185 11.55 -7.76 -5.54
CA TYR A 185 10.32 -7.52 -4.80
C TYR A 185 9.11 -8.27 -5.39
N CYS A 186 8.92 -8.16 -6.71
CA CYS A 186 7.82 -8.83 -7.41
C CYS A 186 7.93 -10.36 -7.35
N ASP A 187 9.15 -10.90 -7.40
CA ASP A 187 9.41 -12.34 -7.32
C ASP A 187 9.20 -12.88 -5.91
N ALA A 188 9.56 -12.10 -4.88
CA ALA A 188 9.44 -12.51 -3.49
C ALA A 188 8.00 -12.59 -2.99
N GLN A 189 7.08 -11.81 -3.58
CA GLN A 189 5.64 -11.80 -3.26
C GLN A 189 5.34 -11.74 -1.75
N ILE A 190 6.13 -10.95 -1.02
CA ILE A 190 6.02 -10.90 0.44
C ILE A 190 4.71 -10.22 0.82
N TRP A 191 3.86 -10.98 1.51
CA TRP A 191 2.63 -10.50 2.14
C TRP A 191 2.66 -10.84 3.64
N PRO A 192 2.90 -9.85 4.52
CA PRO A 192 2.78 -10.00 5.96
C PRO A 192 1.38 -10.44 6.36
N ASP A 193 1.33 -11.18 7.45
CA ASP A 193 0.08 -11.62 8.08
C ASP A 193 -0.83 -10.42 8.40
N ASP A 194 -2.13 -10.67 8.45
CA ASP A 194 -3.18 -9.70 8.79
C ASP A 194 -3.16 -8.39 7.96
N ASN A 195 -2.55 -8.43 6.78
CA ASN A 195 -2.33 -7.26 5.93
C ASN A 195 -1.52 -6.16 6.65
N GLU A 196 -0.59 -6.53 7.52
CA GLU A 196 0.25 -5.56 8.20
C GLU A 196 0.93 -4.59 7.22
N ARG A 197 1.06 -3.32 7.65
CA ARG A 197 1.68 -2.22 6.90
C ARG A 197 0.99 -1.87 5.57
N THR A 198 -0.23 -2.34 5.37
CA THR A 198 -1.12 -1.86 4.33
C THR A 198 -2.12 -0.86 4.91
N HIS A 199 -2.58 0.06 4.07
CA HIS A 199 -3.39 1.20 4.44
C HIS A 199 -4.63 1.25 3.55
N PRO A 200 -5.83 1.43 4.14
CA PRO A 200 -7.06 1.44 3.37
C PRO A 200 -7.14 2.68 2.49
N PHE A 201 -7.72 2.55 1.30
CA PHE A 201 -8.15 3.70 0.52
C PHE A 201 -9.36 4.34 1.20
N ALA A 202 -9.22 5.61 1.58
CA ALA A 202 -10.34 6.43 2.06
C ALA A 202 -11.20 6.93 0.89
N GLN A 203 -10.62 7.06 -0.30
CA GLN A 203 -11.29 7.47 -1.54
C GLN A 203 -10.63 6.78 -2.74
N GLY A 204 -11.43 6.43 -3.75
CA GLY A 204 -10.94 5.68 -4.91
C GLY A 204 -10.82 4.19 -4.61
N GLY A 205 -9.96 3.49 -5.36
CA GLY A 205 -9.78 2.05 -5.21
C GLY A 205 -8.76 1.48 -6.19
N VAL A 206 -8.64 0.16 -6.15
CA VAL A 206 -7.78 -0.65 -7.00
C VAL A 206 -8.60 -1.74 -7.67
N GLN A 207 -8.12 -2.22 -8.79
CA GLN A 207 -8.68 -3.35 -9.51
C GLN A 207 -7.54 -4.30 -9.83
N VAL A 208 -7.65 -5.51 -9.30
CA VAL A 208 -6.74 -6.61 -9.52
C VAL A 208 -7.56 -7.79 -10.09
N PRO A 209 -7.11 -8.49 -11.13
CA PRO A 209 -7.85 -9.61 -11.68
C PRO A 209 -8.04 -10.70 -10.63
N ARG A 210 -9.20 -11.35 -10.65
CA ARG A 210 -9.55 -12.51 -9.82
C ARG A 210 -10.20 -13.58 -10.68
#